data_AF-A0A943BPE0-F1
#
_entry.id   AF-A0A943BPE0-F1
#
_cell.length_a   1.000
_cell.length_b   1.000
_cell.length_c   1.000
_cell.angle_alpha   90.00
_cell.angle_beta   90.00
_cell.angle_gamma   90.00
#
_symmetry.space_group_name_H-M   'P 1'
#
loop_
_entity.id
_entity.type
_entity.pdbx_description
1 polymer ?
#
loop_
_entity_poly.entity_id
_entity_poly.type
_entity_poly.pdbx_seq_one_letter_code
_entity_poly.pdbx_strand_id
1 'polypeptide(L)'
;MVVTNAPNLDNVHVEQTLSSFAELCRQTGLNAGKGNTKKANEKLLRRYLNWKKASERGNSIVITEIYQTPEPEALRSDDVYSEDILTCLRWNDMQRRKGFNADSDREWNTLYPIADLLAICGFTSRRWTADPSKVKMEINELKRVHAVDASPEQAFFFVNRLNQHVYSHCVKMLDRSLQRLHRKGYISIYDMSLWVRCKNDDKARQAKVEEAELCRSIRKRVKEELGVKSEGLYNRYAIQREYSKALTEETPFTDSWEIREIVLPFSYDEVSKKDYLAARGRINRRSVDYLMRKADEDAASEKTREITQAQQDLDEACASDSDFRMLCKYLDYKPEDLLGMNFDIQMMLNENNRRALVGWFIEIGGAEMYIDWHDLEETEWREKYADKLVKIPQAPSVKELNTPEETS
;
A
#
# COMPACT_ATOMS: atom_id res chain seq x y z
N MET A 1 -6.90 -18.22 21.18
CA MET A 1 -8.13 -18.96 20.82
C MET A 1 -9.11 -17.98 20.19
N VAL A 2 -9.29 -18.05 18.88
CA VAL A 2 -10.37 -17.32 18.20
C VAL A 2 -11.63 -18.16 18.40
N VAL A 3 -12.59 -17.65 19.17
CA VAL A 3 -13.93 -18.25 19.23
C VAL A 3 -14.56 -18.00 17.86
N THR A 4 -14.52 -19.01 16.99
CA THR A 4 -15.28 -18.99 15.75
C THR A 4 -16.73 -19.30 16.11
N ASN A 5 -17.61 -18.31 15.99
CA ASN A 5 -19.07 -18.49 16.03
C ASN A 5 -19.55 -19.20 14.73
N ALA A 6 -18.88 -20.29 14.33
CA ALA A 6 -19.32 -21.08 13.20
C ALA A 6 -20.55 -21.89 13.63
N PRO A 7 -21.65 -21.86 12.86
CA PRO A 7 -22.81 -22.71 13.14
C PRO A 7 -22.42 -24.18 13.04
N ASN A 8 -22.96 -25.02 13.94
CA ASN A 8 -22.82 -26.47 13.83
C ASN A 8 -23.73 -26.94 12.67
N LEU A 9 -23.21 -27.72 11.72
CA LEU A 9 -24.01 -28.21 10.58
C LEU A 9 -24.28 -29.72 10.64
N ASP A 10 -23.82 -30.42 11.69
CA ASP A 10 -23.87 -31.89 11.80
C ASP A 10 -25.31 -32.44 11.74
N ASN A 11 -26.28 -31.65 12.20
CA ASN A 11 -27.71 -32.01 12.24
C ASN A 11 -28.50 -31.47 11.05
N VAL A 12 -27.83 -30.88 10.05
CA VAL A 12 -28.45 -30.26 8.88
C VAL A 12 -28.08 -31.02 7.61
N HIS A 13 -29.08 -31.37 6.79
CA HIS A 13 -28.87 -32.11 5.54
C HIS A 13 -29.64 -31.48 4.38
N VAL A 14 -29.15 -31.68 3.14
CA VAL A 14 -29.86 -31.24 1.93
C VAL A 14 -31.21 -31.97 1.84
N GLU A 15 -32.24 -31.27 1.37
CA GLU A 15 -33.66 -31.70 1.32
C GLU A 15 -34.35 -31.86 2.69
N GLN A 16 -33.65 -31.65 3.79
CA GLN A 16 -34.27 -31.64 5.12
C GLN A 16 -35.32 -30.53 5.22
N THR A 17 -36.53 -30.91 5.64
CA THR A 17 -37.61 -29.97 5.90
C THR A 17 -37.65 -29.63 7.39
N LEU A 18 -37.51 -28.35 7.71
CA LEU A 18 -37.59 -27.83 9.07
C LEU A 18 -38.88 -27.04 9.26
N SER A 19 -39.46 -27.11 10.45
CA SER A 19 -40.75 -26.48 10.77
C SER A 19 -40.71 -24.95 10.71
N SER A 20 -39.52 -24.34 10.91
CA SER A 20 -39.31 -22.90 10.84
C SER A 20 -37.83 -22.51 10.80
N PHE A 21 -37.55 -21.23 10.57
CA PHE A 21 -36.20 -20.67 10.77
C PHE A 21 -35.69 -20.81 12.21
N ALA A 22 -36.59 -20.79 13.21
CA ALA A 22 -36.19 -20.97 14.61
C ALA A 22 -35.71 -22.41 14.88
N GLU A 23 -36.28 -23.39 14.17
CA GLU A 23 -35.79 -24.77 14.18
C GLU A 23 -34.39 -24.85 13.59
N LEU A 24 -34.15 -24.20 12.44
CA LEU A 24 -32.81 -24.14 11.83
C LEU A 24 -31.77 -23.52 12.76
N CYS A 25 -32.08 -22.41 13.44
CA CYS A 25 -31.17 -21.85 14.44
C CYS A 25 -30.87 -22.86 15.55
N ARG A 26 -31.87 -23.58 16.07
CA ARG A 26 -31.65 -24.61 17.10
C ARG A 26 -30.76 -25.75 16.61
N GLN A 27 -31.03 -26.28 15.42
CA GLN A 27 -30.22 -27.36 14.82
C GLN A 27 -28.76 -26.95 14.61
N THR A 28 -28.53 -25.64 14.41
CA THR A 28 -27.20 -25.08 14.18
C THR A 28 -26.50 -24.51 15.42
N GLY A 29 -27.08 -24.71 16.60
CA GLY A 29 -26.55 -24.19 17.87
C GLY A 29 -26.69 -22.68 18.05
N LEU A 30 -27.47 -22.00 17.20
CA LEU A 30 -27.75 -20.56 17.27
C LEU A 30 -29.04 -20.28 18.07
N ASN A 31 -29.05 -19.17 18.81
CA ASN A 31 -30.28 -18.67 19.43
C ASN A 31 -31.12 -17.92 18.38
N ALA A 32 -32.32 -18.42 18.07
CA ALA A 32 -33.19 -17.89 17.02
C ALA A 32 -33.47 -16.37 17.13
N GLY A 33 -33.49 -15.83 18.36
CA GLY A 33 -33.70 -14.41 18.62
C GLY A 33 -34.93 -13.79 17.93
N LYS A 34 -35.06 -12.46 17.99
CA LYS A 34 -36.08 -11.70 17.23
C LYS A 34 -35.43 -10.45 16.63
N GLY A 35 -36.10 -9.82 15.65
CA GLY A 35 -35.66 -8.56 15.04
C GLY A 35 -34.25 -8.65 14.45
N ASN A 36 -33.32 -7.85 14.97
CA ASN A 36 -31.94 -7.77 14.50
C ASN A 36 -31.16 -9.09 14.66
N THR A 37 -31.40 -9.83 15.75
CA THR A 37 -30.76 -11.14 15.96
C THR A 37 -31.17 -12.15 14.90
N LYS A 38 -32.46 -12.17 14.53
CA LYS A 38 -32.95 -13.03 13.44
C LYS A 38 -32.26 -12.68 12.11
N LYS A 39 -32.18 -11.40 11.77
CA LYS A 39 -31.50 -10.93 10.54
C LYS A 39 -30.01 -11.27 10.54
N ALA A 40 -29.33 -11.14 11.68
CA ALA A 40 -27.92 -11.48 11.82
C ALA A 40 -27.68 -12.99 11.64
N ASN A 41 -28.49 -13.83 12.28
CA ASN A 41 -28.43 -15.28 12.11
C ASN A 41 -28.75 -15.70 10.69
N GLU A 42 -29.75 -15.08 10.05
CA GLU A 42 -30.10 -15.37 8.67
C GLU A 42 -28.94 -15.04 7.73
N LYS A 43 -28.31 -13.88 7.91
CA LYS A 43 -27.10 -13.50 7.16
C LYS A 43 -25.92 -14.43 7.42
N LEU A 44 -25.73 -14.89 8.66
CA LEU A 44 -24.68 -15.86 9.00
C LEU A 44 -24.94 -17.21 8.35
N LEU A 45 -26.14 -17.78 8.52
CA LEU A 45 -26.51 -19.09 8.01
C LEU A 45 -26.52 -19.15 6.49
N ARG A 46 -26.95 -18.07 5.81
CA ARG A 46 -26.88 -17.95 4.34
C ARG A 46 -25.47 -18.14 3.79
N ARG A 47 -24.43 -18.01 4.62
CA ARG A 47 -23.06 -18.28 4.20
C ARG A 47 -22.72 -19.76 4.16
N TYR A 48 -23.41 -20.58 4.95
CA TYR A 48 -23.08 -21.99 5.12
C TYR A 48 -24.06 -22.90 4.38
N LEU A 49 -25.29 -22.43 4.16
CA LEU A 49 -26.34 -23.21 3.55
C LEU A 49 -27.41 -22.33 2.91
N ASN A 50 -28.07 -22.88 1.90
CA ASN A 50 -29.19 -22.26 1.22
C ASN A 50 -30.51 -22.94 1.62
N TRP A 51 -31.58 -22.16 1.71
CA TRP A 51 -32.91 -22.69 1.98
C TRP A 51 -34.00 -21.86 1.30
N LYS A 52 -35.13 -22.51 1.04
CA LYS A 52 -36.35 -21.92 0.52
C LYS A 52 -37.54 -22.25 1.42
N LYS A 53 -38.66 -21.55 1.26
CA LYS A 53 -39.92 -21.94 1.90
C LYS A 53 -40.41 -23.26 1.30
N ALA A 54 -40.86 -24.18 2.14
CA ALA A 54 -41.45 -25.45 1.71
C ALA A 54 -42.84 -25.28 1.07
N SER A 55 -43.57 -24.24 1.48
CA SER A 55 -44.88 -23.87 0.97
C SER A 55 -45.07 -22.36 1.05
N GLU A 56 -45.77 -21.76 0.09
CA GLU A 56 -46.05 -20.32 0.05
C GLU A 56 -46.84 -19.83 1.28
N ARG A 57 -47.69 -20.70 1.84
CA ARG A 57 -48.56 -20.39 3.00
C ARG A 57 -47.97 -20.81 4.35
N GLY A 58 -46.80 -21.47 4.36
CA GLY A 58 -46.18 -22.04 5.55
C GLY A 58 -44.92 -21.31 6.03
N ASN A 59 -44.54 -21.58 7.28
CA ASN A 59 -43.27 -21.15 7.87
C ASN A 59 -42.15 -22.17 7.70
N SER A 60 -42.47 -23.38 7.23
CA SER A 60 -41.51 -24.45 7.02
C SER A 60 -40.53 -24.09 5.92
N ILE A 61 -39.30 -24.55 6.08
CA ILE A 61 -38.21 -24.33 5.15
C ILE A 61 -37.62 -25.66 4.71
N VAL A 62 -37.08 -25.70 3.50
CA VAL A 62 -36.33 -26.84 2.96
C VAL A 62 -34.92 -26.38 2.69
N ILE A 63 -33.94 -27.10 3.23
CA ILE A 63 -32.52 -26.89 2.93
C ILE A 63 -32.27 -27.36 1.50
N THR A 64 -31.77 -26.47 0.65
CA THR A 64 -31.55 -26.77 -0.76
C THR A 64 -30.09 -27.06 -1.07
N GLU A 65 -29.19 -26.56 -0.24
CA GLU A 65 -27.74 -26.66 -0.47
C GLU A 65 -27.00 -26.45 0.85
N ILE A 66 -25.87 -27.14 1.02
CA ILE A 66 -24.91 -26.89 2.10
C ILE A 66 -23.56 -26.66 1.42
N TYR A 67 -22.95 -25.52 1.69
CA TYR A 67 -21.70 -25.13 1.05
C TYR A 67 -20.52 -25.83 1.71
N GLN A 68 -19.62 -26.40 0.91
CA GLN A 68 -18.38 -26.98 1.41
C GLN A 68 -17.44 -25.92 2.01
N THR A 69 -17.41 -24.73 1.41
CA THR A 69 -16.71 -23.56 1.93
C THR A 69 -17.72 -22.45 2.15
N PRO A 70 -17.78 -21.82 3.34
CA PRO A 70 -18.75 -20.78 3.60
C PRO A 70 -18.53 -19.56 2.72
N GLU A 71 -19.62 -18.98 2.20
CA GLU A 71 -19.57 -17.75 1.41
C GLU A 71 -18.94 -16.60 2.22
N PRO A 72 -18.17 -15.71 1.55
CA PRO A 72 -17.57 -14.58 2.22
C PRO A 72 -18.60 -13.60 2.80
N GLU A 73 -18.24 -12.96 3.90
CA GLU A 73 -19.01 -11.83 4.41
C GLU A 73 -18.77 -10.58 3.56
N ALA A 74 -19.84 -9.88 3.17
CA ALA A 74 -19.75 -8.61 2.47
C ALA A 74 -18.77 -7.63 3.13
N LEU A 75 -17.87 -7.07 2.32
CA LEU A 75 -17.02 -5.94 2.69
C LEU A 75 -17.89 -4.70 2.95
N ARG A 76 -17.48 -3.89 3.93
CA ARG A 76 -18.19 -2.63 4.24
C ARG A 76 -17.72 -1.53 3.28
N SER A 77 -18.57 -0.54 3.05
CA SER A 77 -18.27 0.60 2.17
C SER A 77 -17.14 1.51 2.66
N ASP A 78 -16.81 1.50 3.96
CA ASP A 78 -15.67 2.23 4.53
C ASP A 78 -14.34 1.50 4.35
N ASP A 79 -14.36 0.29 3.79
CA ASP A 79 -13.17 -0.48 3.49
C ASP A 79 -12.55 -0.05 2.16
N VAL A 80 -11.62 0.87 2.27
CA VAL A 80 -11.08 1.55 1.09
C VAL A 80 -10.12 0.65 0.29
N TYR A 81 -9.46 -0.34 0.88
CA TYR A 81 -8.38 -1.09 0.21
C TYR A 81 -8.69 -2.57 -0.09
N SER A 82 -9.52 -3.24 0.72
CA SER A 82 -9.62 -4.72 0.63
C SER A 82 -10.18 -5.21 -0.70
N GLU A 83 -11.16 -4.53 -1.29
CA GLU A 83 -11.76 -4.94 -2.56
C GLU A 83 -10.75 -4.83 -3.72
N ASP A 84 -10.00 -3.73 -3.76
CA ASP A 84 -8.95 -3.53 -4.76
C ASP A 84 -7.79 -4.51 -4.59
N ILE A 85 -7.39 -4.80 -3.34
CA ILE A 85 -6.37 -5.81 -3.03
C ILE A 85 -6.85 -7.20 -3.45
N LEU A 86 -8.10 -7.56 -3.14
CA LEU A 86 -8.68 -8.84 -3.54
C LEU A 86 -8.70 -8.99 -5.07
N THR A 87 -9.07 -7.93 -5.79
CA THR A 87 -9.02 -7.87 -7.26
C THR A 87 -7.60 -8.13 -7.78
N CYS A 88 -6.60 -7.51 -7.16
CA CYS A 88 -5.19 -7.71 -7.52
C CYS A 88 -4.70 -9.14 -7.28
N LEU A 89 -5.07 -9.73 -6.13
CA LEU A 89 -4.70 -11.09 -5.78
C LEU A 89 -5.34 -12.12 -6.72
N ARG A 90 -6.65 -11.99 -7.00
CA ARG A 90 -7.39 -12.86 -7.93
C ARG A 90 -6.80 -12.84 -9.33
N TRP A 91 -6.52 -11.66 -9.87
CA TRP A 91 -5.87 -11.54 -11.18
C TRP A 91 -4.52 -12.26 -11.19
N ASN A 92 -3.68 -12.04 -10.17
CA ASN A 92 -2.35 -12.64 -10.13
C ASN A 92 -2.40 -14.17 -10.01
N ASP A 93 -3.32 -14.71 -9.21
CA ASP A 93 -3.57 -16.15 -9.09
C ASP A 93 -4.06 -16.76 -10.42
N MET A 94 -5.03 -16.12 -11.11
CA MET A 94 -5.46 -16.54 -12.45
C MET A 94 -4.30 -16.59 -13.46
N GLN A 95 -3.44 -15.56 -13.48
CA GLN A 95 -2.30 -15.53 -14.40
C GLN A 95 -1.30 -16.65 -14.10
N ARG A 96 -1.05 -16.96 -12.82
CA ARG A 96 -0.18 -18.06 -12.42
C ARG A 96 -0.77 -19.40 -12.84
N ARG A 97 -2.05 -19.66 -12.57
CA ARG A 97 -2.71 -20.93 -12.95
C ARG A 97 -2.65 -21.17 -14.47
N LYS A 98 -2.87 -20.13 -15.28
CA LYS A 98 -2.73 -20.18 -16.74
C LYS A 98 -1.30 -20.52 -17.19
N GLY A 99 -0.29 -20.06 -16.48
CA GLY A 99 1.12 -20.32 -16.79
C GLY A 99 1.62 -21.73 -16.45
N PHE A 100 0.93 -22.45 -15.56
CA PHE A 100 1.41 -23.74 -15.03
C PHE A 100 0.73 -24.99 -15.62
N ASN A 101 -0.16 -24.87 -16.62
CA ASN A 101 -1.09 -25.97 -17.00
C ASN A 101 -1.69 -26.62 -15.73
N ALA A 102 -2.07 -25.77 -14.78
CA ALA A 102 -2.37 -26.17 -13.42
C ALA A 102 -3.63 -27.04 -13.38
N ASP A 103 -3.49 -28.23 -12.80
CA ASP A 103 -4.58 -29.14 -12.46
C ASP A 103 -5.67 -28.39 -11.67
N SER A 104 -6.93 -28.54 -12.08
CA SER A 104 -8.07 -27.81 -11.51
C SER A 104 -8.40 -28.21 -10.07
N ASP A 105 -7.88 -29.35 -9.63
CA ASP A 105 -8.30 -29.97 -8.37
C ASP A 105 -7.27 -29.78 -7.24
N ARG A 106 -6.16 -29.07 -7.50
CA ARG A 106 -5.08 -28.87 -6.54
C ARG A 106 -5.21 -27.52 -5.85
N GLU A 107 -5.35 -27.46 -4.53
CA GLU A 107 -5.23 -26.21 -3.78
C GLU A 107 -3.84 -25.59 -4.02
N TRP A 108 -3.82 -24.38 -4.58
CA TRP A 108 -2.58 -23.67 -4.90
C TRP A 108 -2.22 -22.73 -3.76
N ASN A 109 -1.22 -23.15 -2.99
CA ASN A 109 -0.63 -22.30 -1.97
C ASN A 109 0.36 -21.35 -2.61
N THR A 110 0.05 -20.06 -2.55
CA THR A 110 0.91 -19.05 -3.16
C THR A 110 1.75 -18.33 -2.11
N LEU A 111 3.06 -18.53 -2.23
CA LEU A 111 4.07 -17.86 -1.43
C LEU A 111 4.39 -16.49 -2.03
N TYR A 112 4.26 -15.45 -1.21
CA TYR A 112 4.61 -14.09 -1.57
C TYR A 112 5.53 -13.43 -0.54
N PRO A 113 6.74 -13.00 -0.94
CA PRO A 113 7.46 -11.95 -0.24
C PRO A 113 6.60 -10.69 -0.13
N ILE A 114 6.75 -9.92 0.96
CA ILE A 114 5.98 -8.69 1.16
C ILE A 114 6.19 -7.67 0.02
N ALA A 115 7.42 -7.58 -0.51
CA ALA A 115 7.75 -6.71 -1.64
C ALA A 115 6.93 -7.05 -2.89
N ASP A 116 6.73 -8.34 -3.16
CA ASP A 116 5.94 -8.80 -4.30
C ASP A 116 4.46 -8.46 -4.12
N LEU A 117 3.91 -8.62 -2.91
CA LEU A 117 2.52 -8.23 -2.62
C LEU A 117 2.30 -6.74 -2.80
N LEU A 118 3.22 -5.91 -2.31
CA LEU A 118 3.18 -4.46 -2.49
C LEU A 118 3.17 -4.10 -3.99
N ALA A 119 4.01 -4.77 -4.79
CA ALA A 119 4.08 -4.55 -6.22
C ALA A 119 2.81 -5.00 -6.97
N ILE A 120 2.30 -6.20 -6.64
CA ILE A 120 1.09 -6.79 -7.22
C ILE A 120 -0.11 -5.87 -6.95
N CYS A 121 -0.23 -5.34 -5.73
CA CYS A 121 -1.33 -4.48 -5.32
C CYS A 121 -1.18 -3.02 -5.77
N GLY A 122 -0.03 -2.62 -6.34
CA GLY A 122 0.18 -1.25 -6.80
C GLY A 122 0.58 -0.25 -5.71
N PHE A 123 1.00 -0.75 -4.54
CA PHE A 123 1.64 0.09 -3.52
C PHE A 123 3.07 0.48 -3.90
N THR A 124 3.74 -0.35 -4.70
CA THR A 124 5.11 -0.13 -5.16
C THR A 124 5.29 -0.65 -6.59
N SER A 125 6.48 -0.43 -7.11
CA SER A 125 7.01 -1.10 -8.29
C SER A 125 7.39 -2.54 -8.10
N ARG A 126 7.41 -3.27 -9.23
CA ARG A 126 8.16 -4.52 -9.37
C ARG A 126 9.69 -4.34 -9.30
N ARG A 127 10.22 -3.16 -9.66
CA ARG A 127 11.64 -2.81 -9.56
C ARG A 127 12.02 -2.15 -8.23
N TRP A 128 11.04 -1.82 -7.40
CA TRP A 128 11.27 -1.25 -6.07
C TRP A 128 11.96 -2.32 -5.23
N THR A 129 12.97 -1.92 -4.49
CA THR A 129 13.76 -2.86 -3.73
C THR A 129 13.96 -2.38 -2.30
N ALA A 130 13.81 -3.34 -1.38
CA ALA A 130 14.16 -3.12 0.01
C ALA A 130 15.69 -3.04 0.23
N ASP A 131 16.47 -3.38 -0.80
CA ASP A 131 17.92 -3.54 -0.77
C ASP A 131 18.63 -2.17 -0.67
N PRO A 132 19.26 -1.86 0.48
CA PRO A 132 19.96 -0.60 0.67
C PRO A 132 21.12 -0.39 -0.31
N SER A 133 21.70 -1.47 -0.86
CA SER A 133 22.82 -1.38 -1.80
C SER A 133 22.41 -0.78 -3.16
N LYS A 134 21.11 -0.80 -3.47
CA LYS A 134 20.54 -0.32 -4.74
C LYS A 134 20.01 1.11 -4.69
N VAL A 135 20.09 1.79 -3.54
CA VAL A 135 19.64 3.18 -3.36
C VAL A 135 20.32 4.15 -4.34
N LYS A 136 21.60 3.91 -4.69
CA LYS A 136 22.30 4.73 -5.69
C LYS A 136 21.70 4.60 -7.09
N MET A 137 21.22 3.41 -7.45
CA MET A 137 20.51 3.18 -8.71
C MET A 137 19.16 3.92 -8.69
N GLU A 138 18.43 3.86 -7.58
CA GLU A 138 17.18 4.61 -7.40
C GLU A 138 17.41 6.13 -7.57
N ILE A 139 18.41 6.70 -6.90
CA ILE A 139 18.76 8.12 -7.04
C ILE A 139 19.15 8.48 -8.49
N ASN A 140 19.90 7.61 -9.18
CA ASN A 140 20.30 7.87 -10.56
C ASN A 140 19.11 7.83 -11.52
N GLU A 141 18.16 6.92 -11.29
CA GLU A 141 16.95 6.88 -12.10
C GLU A 141 16.00 8.04 -11.79
N LEU A 142 16.02 8.59 -10.58
CA LEU A 142 15.36 9.84 -10.22
C LEU A 142 15.88 11.03 -11.01
N LYS A 143 17.18 11.09 -11.22
CA LYS A 143 17.79 12.10 -12.08
C LYS A 143 17.47 11.88 -13.57
N ARG A 144 17.22 10.64 -14.01
CA ARG A 144 16.99 10.30 -15.42
C ARG A 144 15.54 10.54 -15.87
N VAL A 145 14.56 10.15 -15.05
CA VAL A 145 13.18 9.96 -15.54
C VAL A 145 12.40 11.27 -15.64
N HIS A 146 12.47 12.23 -14.70
CA HIS A 146 12.06 13.64 -14.91
C HIS A 146 12.32 14.53 -13.66
N ALA A 147 12.89 15.71 -13.90
CA ALA A 147 12.52 17.03 -13.35
C ALA A 147 12.75 17.41 -11.87
N VAL A 148 13.91 17.11 -11.28
CA VAL A 148 14.40 17.93 -10.14
C VAL A 148 15.88 18.21 -10.34
N ASP A 149 16.28 19.48 -10.39
CA ASP A 149 17.66 19.92 -10.11
C ASP A 149 17.97 19.66 -8.63
N ALA A 150 17.89 18.38 -8.24
CA ALA A 150 18.10 17.92 -6.89
C ALA A 150 19.58 17.57 -6.71
N SER A 151 20.21 18.18 -5.72
CA SER A 151 21.48 17.71 -5.19
C SER A 151 21.36 16.24 -4.77
N PRO A 152 22.47 15.47 -4.74
CA PRO A 152 22.46 14.09 -4.24
C PRO A 152 21.81 13.93 -2.86
N GLU A 153 21.99 14.92 -1.98
CA GLU A 153 21.42 14.96 -0.63
C GLU A 153 19.89 15.10 -0.66
N GLN A 154 19.36 15.94 -1.55
CA GLN A 154 17.90 16.10 -1.75
C GLN A 154 17.28 14.81 -2.27
N ALA A 155 17.89 14.21 -3.29
CA ALA A 155 17.42 12.94 -3.84
C ALA A 155 17.43 11.83 -2.77
N PHE A 156 18.46 11.78 -1.93
CA PHE A 156 18.55 10.82 -0.83
C PHE A 156 17.45 11.01 0.21
N PHE A 157 17.23 12.26 0.68
CA PHE A 157 16.19 12.58 1.66
C PHE A 157 14.81 12.11 1.19
N PHE A 158 14.45 12.35 -0.08
CA PHE A 158 13.18 11.91 -0.63
C PHE A 158 13.06 10.41 -0.78
N VAL A 159 14.07 9.74 -1.32
CA VAL A 159 14.07 8.28 -1.46
C VAL A 159 13.92 7.63 -0.07
N ASN A 160 14.48 8.24 0.97
CA ASN A 160 14.26 7.83 2.36
C ASN A 160 12.80 8.05 2.83
N ARG A 161 12.21 9.23 2.58
CA ARG A 161 10.81 9.52 2.93
C ARG A 161 9.84 8.57 2.23
N LEU A 162 10.07 8.27 0.94
CA LEU A 162 9.29 7.30 0.17
C LEU A 162 9.41 5.89 0.77
N ASN A 163 10.63 5.46 1.09
CA ASN A 163 10.83 4.18 1.76
C ASN A 163 10.11 4.14 3.12
N GLN A 164 10.22 5.18 3.94
CA GLN A 164 9.49 5.26 5.20
C GLN A 164 7.98 5.16 5.00
N HIS A 165 7.43 5.81 3.97
CA HIS A 165 6.00 5.70 3.62
C HIS A 165 5.60 4.27 3.28
N VAL A 166 6.38 3.55 2.47
CA VAL A 166 6.11 2.14 2.13
C VAL A 166 6.03 1.27 3.39
N TYR A 167 7.01 1.37 4.28
CA TYR A 167 7.06 0.50 5.47
C TYR A 167 6.09 0.91 6.58
N SER A 168 5.87 2.21 6.78
CA SER A 168 5.01 2.71 7.87
C SER A 168 3.52 2.70 7.49
N HIS A 169 3.21 2.91 6.21
CA HIS A 169 1.85 3.05 5.70
C HIS A 169 1.44 1.89 4.80
N CYS A 170 2.12 1.68 3.66
CA CYS A 170 1.67 0.72 2.65
C CYS A 170 1.62 -0.71 3.18
N VAL A 171 2.68 -1.18 3.84
CA VAL A 171 2.73 -2.51 4.50
C VAL A 171 1.60 -2.64 5.51
N LYS A 172 1.36 -1.61 6.33
CA LYS A 172 0.31 -1.61 7.36
C LYS A 172 -1.09 -1.69 6.75
N MET A 173 -1.32 -1.01 5.62
CA MET A 173 -2.61 -1.03 4.92
C MET A 173 -2.85 -2.36 4.20
N LEU A 174 -1.81 -2.91 3.57
CA LEU A 174 -1.83 -4.26 3.00
C LEU A 174 -2.18 -5.29 4.09
N ASP A 175 -1.46 -5.27 5.22
CA ASP A 175 -1.66 -6.22 6.33
C ASP A 175 -3.07 -6.18 6.91
N ARG A 176 -3.57 -4.98 7.19
CA ARG A 176 -4.93 -4.80 7.71
C ARG A 176 -5.99 -5.32 6.75
N SER A 177 -5.79 -5.10 5.45
CA SER A 177 -6.72 -5.52 4.40
C SER A 177 -6.68 -7.04 4.24
N LEU A 178 -5.49 -7.64 4.19
CA LEU A 178 -5.31 -9.09 4.17
C LEU A 178 -5.97 -9.77 5.39
N GLN A 179 -5.70 -9.29 6.61
CA GLN A 179 -6.34 -9.81 7.83
C GLN A 179 -7.86 -9.66 7.82
N ARG A 180 -8.38 -8.60 7.17
CA ARG A 180 -9.82 -8.41 7.03
C ARG A 180 -10.41 -9.37 6.00
N LEU A 181 -9.80 -9.50 4.83
CA LEU A 181 -10.19 -10.48 3.80
C LEU A 181 -10.20 -11.90 4.37
N HIS A 182 -9.19 -12.26 5.16
CA HIS A 182 -9.13 -13.53 5.88
C HIS A 182 -10.30 -13.72 6.84
N ARG A 183 -10.53 -12.77 7.75
CA ARG A 183 -11.66 -12.82 8.70
C ARG A 183 -13.02 -12.88 8.00
N LYS A 184 -13.12 -12.32 6.81
CA LYS A 184 -14.33 -12.28 5.99
C LYS A 184 -14.49 -13.51 5.10
N GLY A 185 -13.52 -14.42 5.06
CA GLY A 185 -13.59 -15.67 4.28
C GLY A 185 -13.28 -15.51 2.79
N TYR A 186 -12.68 -14.40 2.36
CA TYR A 186 -12.29 -14.23 0.95
C TYR A 186 -10.98 -14.92 0.59
N ILE A 187 -10.10 -15.11 1.58
CA ILE A 187 -8.79 -15.74 1.44
C ILE A 187 -8.49 -16.56 2.69
N SER A 188 -7.66 -17.58 2.56
CA SER A 188 -6.95 -18.18 3.69
C SER A 188 -5.56 -17.59 3.75
N ILE A 189 -5.13 -17.17 4.94
CA ILE A 189 -3.76 -16.73 5.19
C ILE A 189 -3.17 -17.72 6.17
N TYR A 190 -2.14 -18.42 5.74
CA TYR A 190 -1.31 -19.21 6.64
C TYR A 190 -0.20 -18.29 7.16
N ASP A 191 0.15 -18.44 8.44
CA ASP A 191 1.00 -17.51 9.19
C ASP A 191 2.26 -17.08 8.43
N MET A 192 2.80 -15.90 8.78
CA MET A 192 4.08 -15.42 8.27
C MET A 192 5.15 -16.48 8.55
N SER A 193 5.49 -17.23 7.50
CA SER A 193 6.54 -18.22 7.58
C SER A 193 7.85 -17.45 7.44
N LEU A 194 8.68 -17.50 8.49
CA LEU A 194 10.04 -17.03 8.34
C LEU A 194 10.77 -18.06 7.49
N TRP A 195 11.45 -17.61 6.44
CA TRP A 195 12.35 -18.40 5.63
C TRP A 195 13.77 -18.03 5.97
N VAL A 196 14.65 -19.04 5.96
CA VAL A 196 16.07 -18.91 6.27
C VAL A 196 16.89 -19.50 5.14
N ARG A 197 18.06 -18.90 4.90
CA ARG A 197 19.10 -19.47 4.03
C ARG A 197 20.21 -20.03 4.90
N CYS A 198 20.59 -21.28 4.67
CA CYS A 198 21.67 -21.92 5.41
C CYS A 198 23.04 -21.60 4.81
N LYS A 199 24.09 -21.53 5.64
CA LYS A 199 25.47 -21.37 5.18
C LYS A 199 25.96 -22.48 4.26
N ASN A 200 25.51 -23.71 4.51
CA ASN A 200 26.08 -24.92 3.93
C ASN A 200 25.27 -25.47 2.74
N ASP A 201 24.06 -24.96 2.55
CA ASP A 201 23.15 -25.36 1.49
C ASP A 201 22.47 -24.07 1.07
N ASP A 202 22.90 -23.50 -0.06
CA ASP A 202 22.48 -22.17 -0.55
C ASP A 202 20.96 -22.08 -0.84
N LYS A 203 20.23 -23.16 -0.53
CA LYS A 203 18.78 -23.30 -0.59
C LYS A 203 18.11 -22.61 0.58
N ALA A 204 17.04 -21.89 0.26
CA ALA A 204 16.12 -21.34 1.23
C ALA A 204 15.11 -22.39 1.68
N ARG A 205 14.72 -22.37 2.96
CA ARG A 205 13.61 -23.17 3.48
C ARG A 205 12.83 -22.41 4.53
N GLN A 206 11.61 -22.86 4.80
CA GLN A 206 10.87 -22.42 5.97
C GLN A 206 11.63 -22.76 7.27
N ALA A 207 11.69 -21.79 8.18
CA ALA A 207 12.24 -21.92 9.51
C ALA A 207 11.26 -22.66 10.43
N LYS A 208 11.80 -23.44 11.36
CA LYS A 208 11.05 -23.98 12.49
C LYS A 208 10.64 -22.84 13.43
N VAL A 209 9.67 -23.10 14.32
CA VAL A 209 9.14 -22.09 15.25
C VAL A 209 10.26 -21.49 16.10
N GLU A 210 11.13 -22.33 16.65
CA GLU A 210 12.25 -21.93 17.51
C GLU A 210 13.32 -21.14 16.73
N GLU A 211 13.58 -21.55 15.48
CA GLU A 211 14.49 -20.83 14.57
C GLU A 211 13.94 -19.44 14.22
N ALA A 212 12.63 -19.34 14.02
CA ALA A 212 11.96 -18.08 13.72
C ALA A 212 11.98 -17.13 14.92
N GLU A 213 11.72 -17.63 16.13
CA GLU A 213 11.83 -16.86 17.36
C GLU A 213 13.25 -16.35 17.60
N LEU A 214 14.26 -17.19 17.35
CA LEU A 214 15.68 -16.80 17.45
C LEU A 214 16.05 -15.72 16.43
N CYS A 215 15.64 -15.85 15.16
CA CYS A 215 15.90 -14.82 14.16
C CYS A 215 15.26 -13.48 14.53
N ARG A 216 14.03 -13.50 15.05
CA ARG A 216 13.33 -12.30 15.53
C ARG A 216 14.00 -11.69 16.75
N SER A 217 14.49 -12.50 17.69
CA SER A 217 15.19 -12.02 18.88
C SER A 217 16.53 -11.37 18.54
N ILE A 218 17.30 -11.97 17.63
CA ILE A 218 18.55 -11.38 17.11
C ILE A 218 18.27 -10.03 16.45
N ARG A 219 17.27 -9.96 15.55
CA ARG A 219 16.93 -8.69 14.87
C ARG A 219 16.48 -7.62 15.87
N LYS A 220 15.73 -7.99 16.90
CA LYS A 220 15.30 -7.09 17.96
C LYS A 220 16.49 -6.55 18.76
N ARG A 221 17.39 -7.44 19.19
CA ARG A 221 18.60 -7.08 19.95
C ARG A 221 19.50 -6.13 19.15
N VAL A 222 19.74 -6.42 17.87
CA VAL A 222 20.53 -5.54 16.98
C VAL A 222 19.94 -4.13 16.88
N LYS A 223 18.60 -4.00 16.82
CA LYS A 223 17.97 -2.67 16.82
C LYS A 223 18.16 -1.92 18.13
N GLU A 224 18.07 -2.63 19.25
CA GLU A 224 18.26 -2.06 20.58
C GLU A 224 19.72 -1.61 20.79
N GLU A 225 20.69 -2.45 20.40
CA GLU A 225 22.13 -2.15 20.43
C GLU A 225 22.49 -0.93 19.56
N LEU A 226 21.85 -0.79 18.39
CA LEU A 226 22.04 0.37 17.50
C LEU A 226 21.23 1.61 17.93
N GLY A 227 20.44 1.54 19.00
CA GLY A 227 19.59 2.65 19.45
C GLY A 227 18.50 3.06 18.44
N VAL A 228 18.10 2.14 17.55
CA VAL A 228 17.16 2.44 16.46
C VAL A 228 15.72 2.32 16.94
N LYS A 229 15.02 3.47 17.02
CA LYS A 229 13.58 3.52 17.34
C LYS A 229 12.68 3.25 16.13
N SER A 230 13.15 3.54 14.91
CA SER A 230 12.40 3.30 13.67
C SER A 230 13.34 2.97 12.51
N GLU A 231 12.99 1.97 11.69
CA GLU A 231 13.78 1.60 10.51
C GLU A 231 13.55 2.59 9.36
N GLY A 232 14.63 3.11 8.78
CA GLY A 232 14.66 3.95 7.58
C GLY A 232 15.92 3.68 6.76
N LEU A 233 16.10 4.32 5.60
CA LEU A 233 17.29 4.09 4.77
C LEU A 233 18.59 4.44 5.48
N TYR A 234 18.58 5.48 6.32
CA TYR A 234 19.76 5.93 7.08
C TYR A 234 20.33 4.86 8.02
N ASN A 235 19.50 3.95 8.53
CA ASN A 235 19.92 2.94 9.51
C ASN A 235 19.75 1.49 9.02
N ARG A 236 18.98 1.25 7.97
CA ARG A 236 18.69 -0.11 7.47
C ARG A 236 19.94 -0.86 7.06
N TYR A 237 20.90 -0.19 6.40
CA TYR A 237 22.16 -0.85 6.03
C TYR A 237 22.93 -1.32 7.27
N ALA A 238 23.04 -0.47 8.29
CA ALA A 238 23.69 -0.84 9.54
C ALA A 238 22.94 -1.98 10.26
N ILE A 239 21.61 -1.89 10.36
CA ILE A 239 20.77 -2.94 10.95
C ILE A 239 20.96 -4.25 10.21
N GLN A 240 20.88 -4.26 8.87
CA GLN A 240 21.01 -5.49 8.08
C GLN A 240 22.41 -6.07 8.19
N ARG A 241 23.46 -5.23 8.18
CA ARG A 241 24.85 -5.68 8.32
C ARG A 241 25.08 -6.33 9.68
N GLU A 242 24.72 -5.66 10.77
CA GLU A 242 24.89 -6.21 12.13
C GLU A 242 23.97 -7.40 12.37
N TYR A 243 22.76 -7.40 11.80
CA TYR A 243 21.84 -8.53 11.82
C TYR A 243 22.42 -9.74 11.11
N SER A 244 22.90 -9.61 9.87
CA SER A 244 23.52 -10.71 9.13
C SER A 244 24.75 -11.25 9.85
N LYS A 245 25.57 -10.37 10.45
CA LYS A 245 26.71 -10.78 11.26
C LYS A 245 26.27 -11.62 12.48
N ALA A 246 25.40 -11.08 13.32
CA ALA A 246 24.88 -11.77 14.51
C ALA A 246 24.16 -13.08 14.14
N LEU A 247 23.36 -13.07 13.07
CA LEU A 247 22.69 -14.25 12.54
C LEU A 247 23.70 -15.34 12.19
N THR A 248 24.78 -14.99 11.49
CA THR A 248 25.83 -15.96 11.13
C THR A 248 26.65 -16.44 12.32
N GLU A 249 26.81 -15.64 13.38
CA GLU A 249 27.58 -16.01 14.58
C GLU A 249 26.77 -16.93 15.50
N GLU A 250 25.46 -16.71 15.62
CA GLU A 250 24.58 -17.42 16.56
C GLU A 250 23.79 -18.57 15.93
N THR A 251 23.72 -18.62 14.59
CA THR A 251 22.90 -19.59 13.87
C THR A 251 23.64 -20.13 12.64
N PRO A 252 23.18 -21.27 12.05
CA PRO A 252 23.71 -21.74 10.78
C PRO A 252 23.18 -20.94 9.56
N PHE A 253 22.49 -19.81 9.77
CA PHE A 253 21.83 -19.04 8.72
C PHE A 253 22.69 -17.87 8.23
N THR A 254 22.56 -17.54 6.95
CA THR A 254 23.16 -16.36 6.31
C THR A 254 22.16 -15.24 6.10
N ASP A 255 20.87 -15.57 6.01
CA ASP A 255 19.81 -14.60 5.80
C ASP A 255 18.46 -15.13 6.30
N SER A 256 17.51 -14.22 6.58
CA SER A 256 16.12 -14.57 6.86
C SER A 256 15.13 -13.52 6.36
N TRP A 257 13.95 -13.96 5.92
CA TRP A 257 12.88 -13.08 5.44
C TRP A 257 11.50 -13.70 5.68
N GLU A 258 10.47 -12.87 5.77
CA GLU A 258 9.10 -13.34 5.96
C GLU A 258 8.39 -13.56 4.61
N ILE A 259 7.71 -14.70 4.49
CA ILE A 259 6.85 -15.02 3.36
C ILE A 259 5.41 -15.16 3.87
N ARG A 260 4.46 -14.62 3.10
CA ARG A 260 3.04 -14.83 3.31
C ARG A 260 2.54 -15.90 2.36
N GLU A 261 1.88 -16.90 2.93
CA GLU A 261 1.17 -17.91 2.17
C GLU A 261 -0.30 -17.50 2.10
N ILE A 262 -0.76 -17.19 0.88
CA ILE A 262 -2.12 -16.75 0.62
C ILE A 262 -2.76 -17.77 -0.32
N VAL A 263 -3.92 -18.28 0.11
CA VAL A 263 -4.76 -19.17 -0.70
C VAL A 263 -6.05 -18.44 -1.03
N LEU A 264 -6.38 -18.41 -2.32
CA LEU A 264 -7.66 -17.94 -2.82
C LEU A 264 -8.55 -19.17 -3.09
N PRO A 265 -9.85 -19.12 -2.73
CA PRO A 265 -10.79 -20.19 -3.05
C PRO A 265 -10.82 -20.44 -4.57
N PHE A 266 -11.16 -21.65 -5.00
CA PHE A 266 -11.09 -22.01 -6.43
C PHE A 266 -12.16 -21.34 -7.29
N SER A 267 -13.32 -21.04 -6.70
CA SER A 267 -14.44 -20.38 -7.36
C SER A 267 -14.50 -18.91 -6.98
N TYR A 268 -13.95 -18.05 -7.82
CA TYR A 268 -14.22 -16.61 -7.79
C TYR A 268 -14.38 -16.07 -9.21
N ASP A 269 -15.11 -14.97 -9.35
CA ASP A 269 -15.34 -14.32 -10.64
C ASP A 269 -14.04 -13.98 -11.35
N GLU A 270 -13.99 -14.24 -12.66
CA GLU A 270 -12.85 -13.86 -13.48
C GLU A 270 -12.62 -12.35 -13.40
N VAL A 271 -11.37 -11.98 -13.10
CA VAL A 271 -10.95 -10.57 -13.09
C VAL A 271 -10.39 -10.22 -14.47
N SER A 272 -10.82 -9.10 -15.06
CA SER A 272 -10.24 -8.62 -16.31
C SER A 272 -8.93 -7.87 -16.06
N LYS A 273 -8.05 -7.78 -17.09
CA LYS A 273 -6.83 -6.95 -17.02
C LYS A 273 -7.18 -5.49 -16.71
N LYS A 274 -8.31 -4.99 -17.23
CA LYS A 274 -8.78 -3.62 -17.02
C LYS A 274 -9.12 -3.38 -15.55
N ASP A 275 -9.83 -4.31 -14.91
CA ASP A 275 -10.22 -4.18 -13.50
C ASP A 275 -9.01 -4.29 -12.58
N TYR A 276 -8.08 -5.19 -12.90
CA TYR A 276 -6.78 -5.29 -12.23
C TYR A 276 -6.00 -3.96 -12.27
N LEU A 277 -5.85 -3.37 -13.45
CA LEU A 277 -5.13 -2.10 -13.62
C LEU A 277 -5.85 -0.95 -12.90
N ALA A 278 -7.18 -0.89 -12.98
CA ALA A 278 -7.97 0.10 -12.28
C ALA A 278 -7.85 -0.01 -10.75
N ALA A 279 -7.88 -1.23 -10.21
CA ALA A 279 -7.67 -1.49 -8.78
C ALA A 279 -6.28 -1.04 -8.31
N ARG A 280 -5.22 -1.38 -9.07
CA ARG A 280 -3.85 -0.90 -8.78
C ARG A 280 -3.77 0.62 -8.82
N GLY A 281 -4.39 1.26 -9.82
CA GLY A 281 -4.44 2.72 -9.92
C GLY A 281 -5.12 3.38 -8.73
N ARG A 282 -6.23 2.83 -8.24
CA ARG A 282 -6.93 3.34 -7.03
C ARG A 282 -6.09 3.18 -5.76
N ILE A 283 -5.45 2.03 -5.55
CA ILE A 283 -4.55 1.79 -4.41
C ILE A 283 -3.39 2.78 -4.43
N ASN A 284 -2.77 2.94 -5.60
CA ASN A 284 -1.65 3.84 -5.79
C ASN A 284 -2.04 5.29 -5.48
N ARG A 285 -3.11 5.79 -6.12
CA ARG A 285 -3.60 7.16 -5.90
C ARG A 285 -3.86 7.46 -4.43
N ARG A 286 -4.52 6.57 -3.70
CA ARG A 286 -4.80 6.77 -2.27
C ARG A 286 -3.54 6.77 -1.41
N SER A 287 -2.55 5.95 -1.75
CA SER A 287 -1.25 5.92 -1.05
C SER A 287 -0.50 7.23 -1.27
N VAL A 288 -0.51 7.73 -2.51
CA VAL A 288 0.05 9.02 -2.91
C VAL A 288 -0.63 10.19 -2.21
N ASP A 289 -1.96 10.24 -2.23
CA ASP A 289 -2.73 11.29 -1.58
C ASP A 289 -2.44 11.32 -0.07
N TYR A 290 -2.30 10.16 0.56
CA TYR A 290 -1.88 10.07 1.96
C TYR A 290 -0.47 10.63 2.17
N LEU A 291 0.48 10.27 1.30
CA LEU A 291 1.86 10.76 1.41
C LEU A 291 1.91 12.28 1.28
N MET A 292 1.20 12.85 0.30
CA MET A 292 1.15 14.31 0.09
C MET A 292 0.55 15.02 1.29
N ARG A 293 -0.62 14.56 1.76
CA ARG A 293 -1.26 15.12 2.96
C ARG A 293 -0.34 15.04 4.18
N LYS A 294 0.39 13.93 4.34
CA LYS A 294 1.32 13.77 5.47
C LYS A 294 2.53 14.69 5.34
N ALA A 295 3.02 14.92 4.13
CA ALA A 295 4.08 15.90 3.88
C ALA A 295 3.60 17.33 4.19
N ASP A 296 2.36 17.69 3.83
CA ASP A 296 1.77 18.99 4.20
C ASP A 296 1.63 19.15 5.71
N GLU A 297 1.15 18.12 6.40
CA GLU A 297 1.04 18.09 7.87
C GLU A 297 2.41 18.24 8.54
N ASP A 298 3.41 17.51 8.07
CA ASP A 298 4.78 17.56 8.59
C ASP A 298 5.40 18.94 8.34
N ALA A 299 5.22 19.53 7.14
CA ALA A 299 5.71 20.87 6.82
C ALA A 299 5.05 21.95 7.67
N ALA A 300 3.73 21.86 7.89
CA ALA A 300 3.00 22.79 8.75
C ALA A 300 3.43 22.67 10.22
N SER A 301 3.63 21.44 10.70
CA SER A 301 4.12 21.18 12.06
C SER A 301 5.54 21.72 12.26
N GLU A 302 6.44 21.52 11.29
CA GLU A 302 7.81 21.98 11.37
C GLU A 302 7.88 23.51 11.31
N LYS A 303 7.12 24.14 10.40
CA LYS A 303 6.97 25.60 10.36
C LYS A 303 6.49 26.16 11.70
N THR A 304 5.51 25.51 12.32
CA THR A 304 4.99 25.93 13.64
C THR A 304 6.07 25.81 14.73
N ARG A 305 6.88 24.75 14.69
CA ARG A 305 7.98 24.54 15.62
C ARG A 305 9.06 25.61 15.47
N GLU A 306 9.48 25.89 14.24
CA GLU A 306 10.50 26.91 13.96
C GLU A 306 9.99 28.33 14.32
N ILE A 307 8.73 28.66 14.03
CA ILE A 307 8.11 29.93 14.49
C ILE A 307 8.13 30.01 16.02
N THR A 308 7.82 28.91 16.71
CA THR A 308 7.82 28.87 18.18
C THR A 308 9.23 29.10 18.73
N GLN A 309 10.25 28.48 18.13
CA GLN A 309 11.64 28.67 18.53
C GLN A 309 12.11 30.10 18.24
N ALA A 310 11.83 30.63 17.05
CA ALA A 310 12.19 32.01 16.69
C ALA A 310 11.50 33.04 17.60
N GLN A 311 10.25 32.77 18.03
CA GLN A 311 9.57 33.60 19.03
C GLN A 311 10.27 33.53 20.39
N GLN A 312 10.71 32.36 20.83
CA GLN A 312 11.47 32.21 22.09
C GLN A 312 12.79 32.97 22.03
N ASP A 313 13.52 32.85 20.93
CA ASP A 313 14.80 33.54 20.72
C ASP A 313 14.59 35.07 20.68
N LEU A 314 13.52 35.53 20.02
CA LEU A 314 13.13 36.94 19.97
C LEU A 314 12.73 37.47 21.36
N ASP A 315 11.98 36.69 22.13
CA ASP A 315 11.55 37.03 23.50
C ASP A 315 12.75 37.12 24.44
N GLU A 316 13.71 36.17 24.35
CA GLU A 316 14.95 36.17 25.14
C GLU A 316 15.85 37.36 24.78
N ALA A 317 15.99 37.68 23.49
CA ALA A 317 16.72 38.86 23.02
C ALA A 317 16.06 40.17 23.48
N CYS A 318 14.73 40.28 23.40
CA CYS A 318 13.98 41.45 23.88
C CYS A 318 14.01 41.60 25.41
N ALA A 319 14.16 40.50 26.15
CA ALA A 319 14.29 40.52 27.61
C ALA A 319 15.70 40.95 28.05
N SER A 320 16.72 40.68 27.24
CA SER A 320 18.13 40.93 27.55
C SER A 320 18.67 42.26 27.01
N ASP A 321 18.07 42.83 25.96
CA ASP A 321 18.49 44.09 25.34
C ASP A 321 17.30 45.05 25.13
N SER A 322 17.33 46.19 25.84
CA SER A 322 16.27 47.21 25.80
C SER A 322 16.21 47.97 24.48
N ASP A 323 17.34 48.14 23.80
CA ASP A 323 17.41 48.85 22.52
C ASP A 323 16.92 47.94 21.39
N PHE A 324 17.25 46.65 21.45
CA PHE A 324 16.69 45.63 20.56
C PHE A 324 15.17 45.49 20.72
N ARG A 325 14.67 45.47 21.96
CA ARG A 325 13.22 45.46 22.24
C ARG A 325 12.49 46.67 21.64
N MET A 326 13.11 47.84 21.71
CA MET A 326 12.56 49.06 21.11
C MET A 326 12.54 48.96 19.58
N LEU A 327 13.61 48.44 18.96
CA LEU A 327 13.68 48.19 17.51
C LEU A 327 12.62 47.19 17.03
N CYS A 328 12.45 46.05 17.70
CA CYS A 328 11.40 45.07 17.36
C CYS A 328 10.00 45.70 17.39
N LYS A 329 9.72 46.55 18.39
CA LYS A 329 8.42 47.23 18.52
C LYS A 329 8.20 48.31 17.45
N TYR A 330 9.25 49.00 17.00
CA TYR A 330 9.15 50.04 15.97
C TYR A 330 9.08 49.47 14.55
N LEU A 331 9.73 48.35 14.29
CA LEU A 331 9.83 47.73 12.97
C LEU A 331 8.77 46.63 12.71
N ASP A 332 7.91 46.32 13.70
CA ASP A 332 6.95 45.19 13.67
C ASP A 332 7.63 43.86 13.30
N TYR A 333 8.82 43.62 13.86
CA TYR A 333 9.62 42.44 13.57
C TYR A 333 8.94 41.19 14.12
N LYS A 334 8.59 40.24 13.25
CA LYS A 334 7.89 39.01 13.63
C LYS A 334 8.85 37.82 13.65
N PRO A 335 8.53 36.74 14.39
CA PRO A 335 9.30 35.50 14.34
C PRO A 335 9.49 34.99 12.91
N GLU A 336 8.50 35.19 12.05
CA GLU A 336 8.54 34.82 10.63
C GLU A 336 9.62 35.57 9.84
N ASP A 337 10.01 36.78 10.26
CA ASP A 337 11.04 37.59 9.61
C ASP A 337 12.47 37.15 9.97
N LEU A 338 12.61 36.28 10.97
CA LEU A 338 13.87 35.63 11.35
C LEU A 338 14.07 34.27 10.64
N LEU A 339 13.05 33.76 9.96
CA LEU A 339 13.10 32.44 9.34
C LEU A 339 13.78 32.50 7.96
N GLY A 340 15.07 32.18 7.92
CA GLY A 340 15.66 31.59 6.72
C GLY A 340 15.06 30.19 6.55
N MET A 341 14.03 30.05 5.70
CA MET A 341 13.31 28.78 5.54
C MET A 341 14.28 27.61 5.34
N ASN A 342 14.23 26.64 6.25
CA ASN A 342 15.03 25.44 6.20
C ASN A 342 14.83 24.68 4.87
N PHE A 343 15.91 24.15 4.33
CA PHE A 343 15.97 23.45 3.05
C PHE A 343 14.95 22.29 2.94
N ASP A 344 14.80 21.51 4.01
CA ASP A 344 13.85 20.39 4.06
C ASP A 344 12.39 20.89 3.95
N ILE A 345 12.11 22.10 4.44
CA ILE A 345 10.79 22.74 4.38
C ILE A 345 10.55 23.29 2.97
N GLN A 346 11.52 23.94 2.32
CA GLN A 346 11.36 24.41 0.94
C GLN A 346 11.10 23.25 -0.04
N MET A 347 11.76 22.12 0.19
CA MET A 347 11.57 20.89 -0.59
C MET A 347 10.22 20.22 -0.33
N MET A 348 9.75 20.21 0.93
CA MET A 348 8.41 19.74 1.28
C MET A 348 7.29 20.71 0.89
N LEU A 349 7.58 21.96 0.55
CA LEU A 349 6.57 22.95 0.16
C LEU A 349 6.43 23.10 -1.36
N ASN A 350 7.48 22.79 -2.14
CA ASN A 350 7.39 22.83 -3.61
C ASN A 350 6.53 21.67 -4.13
N GLU A 351 5.30 21.99 -4.51
CA GLU A 351 4.30 21.04 -5.00
C GLU A 351 4.73 20.33 -6.30
N ASN A 352 5.43 21.02 -7.21
CA ASN A 352 5.90 20.43 -8.46
C ASN A 352 7.01 19.40 -8.22
N ASN A 353 7.95 19.70 -7.33
CA ASN A 353 9.00 18.74 -6.94
C ASN A 353 8.39 17.50 -6.27
N ARG A 354 7.43 17.70 -5.36
CA ARG A 354 6.72 16.59 -4.70
C ARG A 354 5.95 15.74 -5.72
N ARG A 355 5.18 16.36 -6.61
CA ARG A 355 4.39 15.67 -7.65
C ARG A 355 5.27 14.91 -8.64
N ALA A 356 6.37 15.49 -9.12
CA ALA A 356 7.31 14.81 -10.01
C ALA A 356 7.97 13.59 -9.35
N LEU A 357 8.31 13.68 -8.07
CA LEU A 357 8.92 12.58 -7.31
C LEU A 357 7.93 11.47 -6.93
N VAL A 358 6.67 11.83 -6.75
CA VAL A 358 5.61 10.83 -6.55
C VAL A 358 5.21 10.19 -7.88
N GLY A 359 5.21 10.92 -8.99
CA GLY A 359 5.17 10.37 -10.35
C GLY A 359 6.33 9.42 -10.63
N TRP A 360 7.53 9.74 -10.15
CA TRP A 360 8.71 8.87 -10.22
C TRP A 360 8.50 7.55 -9.44
N PHE A 361 7.86 7.57 -8.27
CA PHE A 361 7.49 6.35 -7.55
C PHE A 361 6.45 5.48 -8.31
N ILE A 362 5.68 6.07 -9.22
CA ILE A 362 4.70 5.40 -10.10
C ILE A 362 5.38 4.77 -11.33
N GLU A 363 6.39 5.42 -11.92
CA GLU A 363 7.13 4.94 -13.10
C GLU A 363 8.31 4.00 -12.78
N ILE A 364 9.05 4.25 -11.69
CA ILE A 364 10.19 3.42 -11.26
C ILE A 364 9.76 2.05 -10.80
N GLY A 365 8.50 1.70 -10.68
CA GLY A 365 7.28 2.24 -10.12
C GLY A 365 6.18 1.27 -10.53
N GLY A 366 6.27 0.80 -11.79
CA GLY A 366 5.58 -0.37 -12.31
C GLY A 366 4.04 -0.31 -12.25
N ALA A 367 3.47 0.83 -11.88
CA ALA A 367 2.16 1.22 -12.34
C ALA A 367 2.41 1.89 -13.68
N GLU A 368 2.35 1.12 -14.77
CA GLU A 368 2.19 1.73 -16.10
C GLU A 368 1.05 2.74 -15.98
N MET A 369 1.35 3.99 -16.31
CA MET A 369 0.39 5.08 -16.33
C MET A 369 -0.89 4.60 -17.00
N TYR A 370 -1.99 4.59 -16.25
CA TYR A 370 -3.33 4.71 -16.81
C TYR A 370 -3.99 5.99 -16.28
N ILE A 371 -3.17 7.03 -16.14
CA ILE A 371 -3.62 8.41 -16.22
C ILE A 371 -2.78 8.98 -17.35
N ASP A 372 -3.43 9.20 -18.49
CA ASP A 372 -2.86 9.98 -19.57
C ASP A 372 -2.67 11.40 -19.03
N TRP A 373 -1.48 11.69 -18.49
CA TRP A 373 -1.14 13.00 -17.95
C TRP A 373 -1.13 14.07 -19.05
N HIS A 374 -1.06 13.67 -20.33
CA HIS A 374 -1.24 14.59 -21.43
C HIS A 374 -2.67 15.11 -21.53
N ASP A 375 -3.69 14.33 -21.16
CA ASP A 375 -5.09 14.79 -21.27
C ASP A 375 -5.52 15.73 -20.11
N LEU A 376 -4.96 15.62 -18.90
CA LEU A 376 -5.38 16.49 -17.78
C LEU A 376 -4.72 17.88 -17.82
N GLU A 377 -3.43 17.94 -18.14
CA GLU A 377 -2.76 19.24 -18.26
C GLU A 377 -3.06 19.92 -19.59
N GLU A 378 -3.17 19.20 -20.71
CA GLU A 378 -3.42 19.84 -21.99
C GLU A 378 -4.87 20.34 -22.11
N THR A 379 -5.86 19.65 -21.54
CA THR A 379 -7.26 20.08 -21.62
C THR A 379 -7.55 21.25 -20.66
N GLU A 380 -7.11 21.18 -19.39
CA GLU A 380 -7.31 22.29 -18.45
C GLU A 380 -6.46 23.52 -18.81
N TRP A 381 -5.25 23.33 -19.37
CA TRP A 381 -4.41 24.45 -19.81
C TRP A 381 -4.93 25.07 -21.10
N ARG A 382 -5.35 24.29 -22.10
CA ARG A 382 -5.94 24.83 -23.34
C ARG A 382 -7.28 25.51 -23.07
N GLU A 383 -8.14 24.98 -22.20
CA GLU A 383 -9.40 25.64 -21.84
C GLU A 383 -9.18 26.95 -21.06
N LYS A 384 -8.15 27.00 -20.20
CA LYS A 384 -7.84 28.18 -19.38
C LYS A 384 -7.05 29.26 -20.12
N TYR A 385 -6.38 28.91 -21.22
CA TYR A 385 -5.52 29.83 -21.99
C TYR A 385 -5.84 29.90 -23.49
N ALA A 386 -6.99 29.36 -23.94
CA ALA A 386 -7.45 29.43 -25.34
C ALA A 386 -7.44 30.86 -25.89
N ASP A 387 -7.82 31.83 -25.07
CA ASP A 387 -7.89 33.25 -25.45
C ASP A 387 -6.51 33.94 -25.50
N LYS A 388 -5.46 33.28 -25.00
CA LYS A 388 -4.08 33.81 -24.96
C LYS A 388 -3.15 33.19 -26.02
N LEU A 389 -3.64 32.23 -26.80
CA LEU A 389 -2.94 31.73 -27.99
C LEU A 389 -3.07 32.75 -29.11
N VAL A 390 -2.28 33.82 -29.00
CA VAL A 390 -2.00 34.75 -30.09
C VAL A 390 -1.47 33.94 -31.26
N LYS A 391 -2.14 34.04 -32.41
CA LYS A 391 -1.67 33.51 -33.70
C LYS A 391 -0.23 33.97 -33.92
N ILE A 392 0.73 33.06 -33.80
CA ILE A 392 2.08 33.30 -34.27
C ILE A 392 1.96 33.48 -35.80
N PRO A 393 2.48 34.59 -36.38
CA PRO A 393 2.48 34.77 -37.82
C PRO A 393 3.21 33.60 -38.47
N GLN A 394 2.59 32.96 -39.45
CA GLN A 394 3.26 31.93 -40.25
C GLN A 394 4.53 32.54 -40.86
N ALA A 395 5.69 32.00 -40.49
CA ALA A 395 6.92 32.28 -41.21
C ALA A 395 6.76 31.77 -42.65
N PRO A 396 7.17 32.54 -43.68
CA PRO A 396 7.01 32.14 -45.06
C PRO A 396 7.80 30.86 -45.34
N SER A 397 7.13 29.91 -45.99
CA SER A 397 7.67 28.58 -46.30
C SER A 397 8.85 28.71 -47.26
N VAL A 398 9.98 28.07 -46.91
CA VAL A 398 11.24 27.99 -47.69
C VAL A 398 11.07 27.06 -48.90
N LYS A 399 10.12 27.35 -49.80
CA LYS A 399 9.87 26.60 -51.04
C LYS A 399 9.69 27.47 -52.29
N GLU A 400 10.09 28.73 -52.25
CA GLU A 400 10.21 29.57 -53.43
C GLU A 400 11.61 30.17 -53.45
N LEU A 401 12.57 29.42 -54.00
CA LEU A 401 13.86 29.90 -54.51
C LEU A 401 14.58 28.69 -55.09
N ASN A 402 14.13 28.27 -56.26
CA ASN A 402 14.91 27.50 -57.25
C ASN A 402 14.07 27.41 -58.53
N THR A 403 13.87 28.56 -59.17
CA THR A 403 13.61 28.64 -60.61
C THR A 403 14.93 29.07 -61.25
N PRO A 404 15.47 28.31 -62.23
CA PRO A 404 16.72 28.68 -62.89
C PRO A 404 16.45 29.84 -63.86
N GLU A 405 17.14 30.97 -63.70
CA GLU A 405 17.21 31.99 -64.74
C GLU A 405 18.17 31.49 -65.84
N GLU A 406 17.60 31.29 -67.02
CA GLU A 406 18.33 31.20 -68.28
C GLU A 406 19.05 32.52 -68.53
N THR A 407 20.38 32.48 -68.60
CA THR A 407 21.18 33.56 -69.18
C THR A 407 21.09 33.50 -70.70
N SER A 408 20.59 34.56 -71.33
CA SER A 408 21.05 35.02 -72.64
C SER A 408 21.95 36.23 -72.45
#